data_AF-K2C2E2-F1
#
_entry.id   AF-K2C2E2-F1
#
_cell.length_a   1.000
_cell.length_b   1.000
_cell.length_c   1.000
_cell.angle_alpha   90.00
_cell.angle_beta   90.00
_cell.angle_gamma   90.00
#
_symmetry.space_group_name_H-M   'P 1'
#
loop_
_entity.id
_entity.type
_entity.pdbx_description
1 polymer ?
#
loop_
_entity_poly.entity_id
_entity_poly.type
_entity_poly.pdbx_seq_one_letter_code
_entity_poly.pdbx_strand_id
1 'polypeptide(L)'
;MSKYLRPRYLLPILTLMIIGLYLAIRRPTPLPTISSTSPADNSVGVALLPTITLHFADDLSATPIAISSVPDIPYHPTTILARELSFTPATPLLPNTLYQLSIKSGSAILHQFSFTTKPTQTDQIILDQIHAELKDKYPLANKTPYTTPEYRVIYSAPLTLEITLKTGALAPDAAISQIQLWVKNNGLDPSTHQYLVK
;
A
#
# COMPACT_ATOMS: atom_id res chain seq x y z
N MET A 1 -38.28 49.51 -41.27
CA MET A 1 -37.44 49.53 -40.05
C MET A 1 -36.47 48.35 -40.10
N SER A 2 -35.24 48.53 -40.57
CA SER A 2 -34.19 47.51 -40.51
C SER A 2 -32.95 48.15 -39.87
N LYS A 3 -32.68 47.79 -38.61
CA LYS A 3 -31.52 48.29 -37.86
C LYS A 3 -30.32 47.43 -38.23
N TYR A 4 -29.48 47.96 -39.11
CA TYR A 4 -28.16 47.40 -39.40
C TYR A 4 -27.29 47.44 -38.13
N LEU A 5 -26.84 46.26 -37.69
CA LEU A 5 -25.78 46.12 -36.70
C LEU A 5 -24.50 46.78 -37.24
N ARG A 6 -23.94 47.72 -36.47
CA ARG A 6 -22.70 48.43 -36.85
C ARG A 6 -21.52 47.44 -36.93
N PRO A 7 -20.63 47.56 -37.92
CA PRO A 7 -19.54 46.61 -38.21
C PRO A 7 -18.44 46.51 -37.14
N ARG A 8 -18.51 47.30 -36.07
CA ARG A 8 -17.45 47.43 -35.05
C ARG A 8 -17.46 46.32 -33.97
N TYR A 9 -18.48 45.46 -33.95
CA TYR A 9 -18.62 44.35 -33.00
C TYR A 9 -18.57 42.95 -33.66
N LEU A 10 -18.47 42.87 -34.98
CA LEU A 10 -18.49 41.60 -35.71
C LEU A 10 -17.21 40.77 -35.50
N LEU A 11 -16.06 41.44 -35.39
CA LEU A 11 -14.75 40.81 -35.13
C LEU A 11 -14.61 40.17 -33.73
N PRO A 12 -14.96 40.84 -32.61
CA PRO A 12 -14.85 40.24 -31.27
C PRO A 12 -15.88 39.13 -30.98
N ILE A 13 -17.03 39.13 -31.67
CA ILE A 13 -18.04 38.07 -31.57
C ILE A 13 -17.53 36.79 -32.24
N LEU A 14 -16.86 36.91 -33.39
CA LEU A 14 -16.29 35.78 -34.11
C LEU A 14 -15.15 35.11 -33.32
N THR A 15 -14.28 35.88 -32.65
CA THR A 15 -13.20 35.34 -31.82
C THR A 15 -13.72 34.65 -30.56
N LEU A 16 -14.72 35.21 -29.88
CA LEU A 16 -15.40 34.53 -28.76
C LEU A 16 -16.10 33.25 -29.19
N MET A 17 -16.70 33.23 -30.40
CA MET A 17 -17.32 32.02 -30.93
C MET A 17 -16.29 30.95 -31.29
N ILE A 18 -15.13 31.33 -31.85
CA ILE A 18 -14.02 30.40 -32.14
C ILE A 18 -13.42 29.84 -30.84
N ILE A 19 -13.22 30.66 -29.80
CA ILE A 19 -12.75 30.17 -28.48
C ILE A 19 -13.78 29.25 -27.81
N GLY A 20 -15.08 29.60 -27.89
CA GLY A 20 -16.17 28.74 -27.41
C GLY A 20 -16.26 27.41 -28.16
N LEU A 21 -15.99 27.42 -29.47
CA LEU A 21 -15.95 26.21 -30.30
C LEU A 21 -14.68 25.38 -30.02
N TYR A 22 -13.53 26.00 -29.78
CA TYR A 22 -12.29 25.31 -29.38
C TYR A 22 -12.40 24.64 -28.00
N LEU A 23 -13.14 25.24 -27.06
CA LEU A 23 -13.42 24.63 -25.75
C LEU A 23 -14.45 23.49 -25.86
N ALA A 24 -15.32 23.50 -26.88
CA ALA A 24 -16.34 22.47 -27.10
C ALA A 24 -15.82 21.21 -27.84
N ILE A 25 -14.59 21.21 -28.39
CA ILE A 25 -14.04 20.09 -29.17
C ILE A 25 -13.02 19.24 -28.38
N ARG A 26 -13.00 19.33 -27.04
CA ARG A 26 -12.29 18.31 -26.25
C ARG A 26 -13.10 17.02 -26.25
N ARG A 27 -12.77 16.10 -27.16
CA ARG A 27 -13.31 14.73 -27.10
C ARG A 27 -12.87 14.11 -25.76
N PRO A 28 -13.79 13.50 -24.99
CA PRO A 28 -13.39 12.77 -23.80
C PRO A 28 -12.42 11.65 -24.22
N THR A 29 -11.31 11.52 -23.50
CA THR A 29 -10.40 10.39 -23.67
C THR A 29 -11.21 9.12 -23.39
N PRO A 30 -11.24 8.12 -24.30
CA PRO A 30 -11.96 6.89 -24.05
C PRO A 30 -11.40 6.23 -22.78
N LEU A 31 -12.30 5.74 -21.92
CA LEU A 31 -11.87 5.01 -20.72
C LEU A 31 -11.23 3.69 -21.14
N PRO A 32 -10.20 3.22 -20.41
CA PRO A 32 -9.52 1.98 -20.74
C PRO A 32 -10.46 0.79 -20.52
N THR A 33 -10.42 -0.18 -21.44
CA THR A 33 -11.23 -1.39 -21.35
C THR A 33 -10.42 -2.51 -20.74
N ILE A 34 -10.94 -3.16 -19.70
CA ILE A 34 -10.34 -4.34 -19.09
C ILE A 34 -10.76 -5.57 -19.90
N SER A 35 -9.77 -6.32 -20.40
CA SER A 35 -10.00 -7.53 -21.19
C SER A 35 -10.09 -8.79 -20.32
N SER A 36 -9.36 -8.83 -19.20
CA SER A 36 -9.40 -9.93 -18.25
C SER A 36 -8.81 -9.54 -16.89
N THR A 37 -9.13 -10.34 -15.87
CA THR A 37 -8.59 -10.20 -14.52
C THR A 37 -8.01 -11.53 -14.06
N SER A 38 -6.98 -11.44 -13.23
CA SER A 38 -6.49 -12.55 -12.41
C SER A 38 -6.51 -12.08 -10.96
N PRO A 39 -7.25 -12.73 -10.05
CA PRO A 39 -8.16 -13.84 -10.27
C PRO A 39 -9.29 -13.52 -11.26
N ALA A 40 -9.77 -14.55 -11.97
CA ALA A 40 -10.93 -14.42 -12.85
C ALA A 40 -12.21 -14.18 -12.04
N ASP A 41 -13.21 -13.57 -12.68
CA ASP A 41 -14.51 -13.35 -12.06
C ASP A 41 -15.16 -14.66 -11.60
N ASN A 42 -15.72 -14.64 -10.40
CA ASN A 42 -16.32 -15.75 -9.67
C ASN A 42 -15.35 -16.92 -9.37
N SER A 43 -14.03 -16.69 -9.44
CA SER A 43 -13.06 -17.71 -9.06
C SER A 43 -13.19 -18.09 -7.58
N VAL A 44 -12.87 -19.35 -7.26
CA VAL A 44 -12.89 -19.89 -5.89
C VAL A 44 -11.52 -20.44 -5.54
N GLY A 45 -11.20 -20.50 -4.24
CA GLY A 45 -9.91 -21.01 -3.79
C GLY A 45 -8.75 -20.04 -4.02
N VAL A 46 -9.04 -18.75 -4.20
CA VAL A 46 -8.01 -17.72 -4.39
C VAL A 46 -7.11 -17.64 -3.14
N ALA A 47 -5.81 -17.47 -3.35
CA ALA A 47 -4.86 -17.30 -2.26
C ALA A 47 -5.24 -16.12 -1.34
N LEU A 48 -4.79 -16.14 -0.08
CA LEU A 48 -5.10 -15.05 0.87
C LEU A 48 -4.21 -13.82 0.67
N LEU A 49 -3.15 -13.91 -0.13
CA LEU A 49 -2.37 -12.76 -0.59
C LEU A 49 -2.25 -12.84 -2.12
N PRO A 50 -3.36 -12.71 -2.87
CA PRO A 50 -3.33 -12.78 -4.31
C PRO A 50 -2.73 -11.49 -4.88
N THR A 51 -1.96 -11.62 -5.96
CA THR A 51 -1.73 -10.50 -6.86
C THR A 51 -2.97 -10.36 -7.75
N ILE A 52 -3.63 -9.21 -7.68
CA ILE A 52 -4.75 -8.85 -8.54
C ILE A 52 -4.21 -8.19 -9.79
N THR A 53 -4.20 -8.90 -10.91
CA THR A 53 -3.72 -8.41 -12.20
C THR A 53 -4.89 -8.07 -13.11
N LEU A 54 -4.85 -6.86 -13.67
CA LEU A 54 -5.80 -6.37 -14.67
C LEU A 54 -5.09 -6.31 -16.02
N HIS A 55 -5.65 -6.96 -17.03
CA HIS A 55 -5.18 -6.84 -18.41
C HIS A 55 -6.10 -5.91 -19.19
N PHE A 56 -5.51 -5.00 -19.97
CA PHE A 56 -6.23 -3.99 -20.72
C PHE A 56 -6.22 -4.29 -22.23
N ALA A 57 -7.35 -4.05 -22.88
CA ALA A 57 -7.50 -4.19 -24.33
C ALA A 57 -6.65 -3.17 -25.08
N ASP A 58 -6.47 -1.98 -24.50
CA ASP A 58 -5.68 -0.89 -25.04
C ASP A 58 -4.59 -0.48 -24.05
N ASP A 59 -3.61 0.30 -24.51
CA ASP A 59 -2.58 0.86 -23.64
C ASP A 59 -3.22 1.79 -22.59
N LEU A 60 -2.71 1.70 -21.37
CA LEU A 60 -3.02 2.58 -20.26
C LEU A 60 -2.50 3.99 -20.58
N SER A 61 -3.29 4.76 -21.31
CA SER A 61 -3.16 6.22 -21.32
C SER A 61 -3.23 6.71 -19.87
N ALA A 62 -2.39 7.68 -19.48
CA ALA A 62 -2.04 8.12 -18.10
C ALA A 62 -3.24 8.47 -17.18
N THR A 63 -4.10 7.49 -16.93
CA THR A 63 -5.39 7.60 -16.29
C THR A 63 -5.27 6.92 -14.94
N PRO A 64 -5.56 7.62 -13.83
CA PRO A 64 -5.44 7.02 -12.51
C PRO A 64 -6.50 5.93 -12.34
N ILE A 65 -6.04 4.70 -12.12
CA ILE A 65 -6.89 3.54 -11.82
C ILE A 65 -6.89 3.31 -10.32
N ALA A 66 -8.08 3.22 -9.74
CA ALA A 66 -8.30 2.89 -8.34
C ALA A 66 -9.00 1.53 -8.21
N ILE A 67 -8.67 0.82 -7.14
CA ILE A 67 -9.27 -0.45 -6.75
C ILE A 67 -9.88 -0.29 -5.35
N SER A 68 -11.07 -0.86 -5.18
CA SER A 68 -11.74 -0.97 -3.88
C SER A 68 -12.43 -2.32 -3.79
N SER A 69 -12.61 -2.87 -2.60
CA SER A 69 -13.34 -4.12 -2.40
C SER A 69 -14.36 -4.08 -1.29
N VAL A 70 -15.25 -5.06 -1.29
CA VAL A 70 -16.12 -5.41 -0.16
C VAL A 70 -15.85 -6.88 0.17
N PRO A 71 -15.38 -7.25 1.38
CA PRO A 71 -14.98 -6.36 2.50
C PRO A 71 -13.89 -5.35 2.13
N ASP A 72 -13.89 -4.21 2.82
CA ASP A 72 -12.94 -3.13 2.56
C ASP A 72 -11.54 -3.48 3.07
N ILE A 73 -10.56 -3.37 2.19
CA ILE A 73 -9.15 -3.55 2.48
C ILE A 73 -8.31 -2.65 1.56
N PRO A 74 -7.16 -2.15 2.04
CA PRO A 74 -6.27 -1.35 1.20
C PRO A 74 -5.47 -2.23 0.24
N TYR A 75 -5.21 -1.70 -0.95
CA TYR A 75 -4.37 -2.31 -1.98
C TYR A 75 -3.24 -1.38 -2.38
N HIS A 76 -2.09 -1.96 -2.69
CA HIS A 76 -0.93 -1.24 -3.22
C HIS A 76 -0.67 -1.65 -4.67
N PRO A 77 -0.45 -0.69 -5.59
CA PRO A 77 -0.03 -1.02 -6.95
C PRO A 77 1.39 -1.60 -6.91
N THR A 78 1.61 -2.71 -7.60
CA THR A 78 2.91 -3.41 -7.63
C THR A 78 3.60 -3.34 -8.99
N THR A 79 2.85 -3.25 -10.09
CA THR A 79 3.43 -3.18 -11.44
C THR A 79 2.53 -2.39 -12.37
N ILE A 80 3.14 -1.51 -13.17
CA ILE A 80 2.48 -0.74 -14.23
C ILE A 80 3.25 -1.03 -15.52
N LEU A 81 2.70 -1.88 -16.38
CA LEU A 81 3.14 -2.04 -17.76
C LEU A 81 2.13 -1.35 -18.69
N ALA A 82 2.45 -1.28 -19.98
CA ALA A 82 1.60 -0.60 -20.96
C ALA A 82 0.14 -1.09 -20.94
N ARG A 83 -0.10 -2.39 -20.71
CA ARG A 83 -1.43 -3.01 -20.76
C ARG A 83 -1.75 -3.88 -19.55
N GLU A 84 -0.97 -3.73 -18.48
CA GLU A 84 -1.09 -4.55 -17.29
C GLU A 84 -0.92 -3.69 -16.04
N LEU A 85 -1.84 -3.85 -15.10
CA LEU A 85 -1.78 -3.21 -13.79
C LEU A 85 -2.00 -4.27 -12.72
N SER A 86 -1.05 -4.39 -11.81
CA SER A 86 -1.14 -5.33 -10.70
C SER A 86 -1.27 -4.62 -9.35
N PHE A 87 -2.08 -5.20 -8.47
CA PHE A 87 -2.29 -4.75 -7.10
C PHE A 87 -2.08 -5.90 -6.12
N THR A 88 -1.58 -5.58 -4.93
CA THR A 88 -1.48 -6.54 -3.82
C THR A 88 -2.21 -5.98 -2.61
N PRO A 89 -3.05 -6.77 -1.90
CA PRO A 89 -3.67 -6.31 -0.68
C PRO A 89 -2.61 -6.05 0.41
N ALA A 90 -2.81 -5.03 1.23
CA ALA A 90 -1.84 -4.65 2.27
C ALA A 90 -1.76 -5.68 3.41
N THR A 91 -2.83 -6.45 3.61
CA THR A 91 -2.93 -7.52 4.60
C THR A 91 -3.52 -8.78 3.96
N PRO A 92 -3.30 -9.97 4.54
CA PRO A 92 -3.96 -11.17 4.07
C PRO A 92 -5.48 -11.02 4.09
N LEU A 93 -6.11 -11.50 3.02
CA LEU A 93 -7.54 -11.64 2.88
C LEU A 93 -8.07 -12.67 3.88
N LEU A 94 -9.30 -12.48 4.33
CA LEU A 94 -9.96 -13.43 5.21
C LEU A 94 -10.20 -14.76 4.48
N PRO A 95 -10.03 -15.91 5.15
CA PRO A 95 -10.32 -17.21 4.54
C PRO A 95 -11.81 -17.40 4.26
N ASN A 96 -12.12 -18.22 3.25
CA ASN A 96 -13.49 -18.57 2.85
C ASN A 96 -14.43 -17.36 2.72
N THR A 97 -13.92 -16.25 2.19
CA THR A 97 -14.62 -14.96 2.13
C THR A 97 -14.79 -14.54 0.68
N LEU A 98 -16.00 -14.12 0.34
CA LEU A 98 -16.31 -13.52 -0.96
C LEU A 98 -15.85 -12.07 -0.95
N TYR A 99 -14.95 -11.73 -1.87
CA TYR A 99 -14.52 -10.36 -2.14
C TYR A 99 -15.16 -9.87 -3.43
N GLN A 100 -15.80 -8.72 -3.38
CA GLN A 100 -16.35 -8.01 -4.54
C GLN A 100 -15.47 -6.80 -4.83
N LEU A 101 -14.78 -6.80 -5.96
CA LEU A 101 -13.87 -5.74 -6.37
C LEU A 101 -14.56 -4.78 -7.33
N SER A 102 -14.23 -3.51 -7.19
CA SER A 102 -14.63 -2.44 -8.10
C SER A 102 -13.40 -1.68 -8.56
N ILE A 103 -13.18 -1.68 -9.88
CA ILE A 103 -12.12 -0.92 -10.53
C ILE A 103 -12.70 0.37 -11.08
N LYS A 104 -12.08 1.50 -10.75
CA LYS A 104 -12.54 2.83 -11.11
C LYS A 104 -11.46 3.65 -11.79
N SER A 105 -11.88 4.57 -12.64
CA SER A 105 -11.06 5.65 -13.18
C SER A 105 -11.75 6.97 -12.85
N GLY A 106 -11.19 7.73 -11.90
CA GLY A 106 -11.88 8.87 -11.31
C GLY A 106 -13.20 8.42 -10.65
N SER A 107 -14.32 8.98 -11.10
CA SER A 107 -15.66 8.63 -10.62
C SER A 107 -16.33 7.49 -11.40
N ALA A 108 -15.78 7.09 -12.55
CA ALA A 108 -16.37 6.07 -13.40
C ALA A 108 -15.94 4.66 -12.98
N ILE A 109 -16.89 3.72 -12.92
CA ILE A 109 -16.61 2.30 -12.75
C ILE A 109 -16.19 1.74 -14.11
N LEU A 110 -15.01 1.11 -14.15
CA LEU A 110 -14.48 0.44 -15.33
C LEU A 110 -14.91 -1.03 -15.37
N HIS A 111 -14.83 -1.70 -14.23
CA HIS A 111 -15.11 -3.13 -14.13
C HIS A 111 -15.44 -3.51 -12.69
N GLN A 112 -16.22 -4.58 -12.53
CA GLN A 112 -16.50 -5.21 -11.26
C GLN A 112 -16.40 -6.72 -11.43
N PHE A 113 -15.81 -7.38 -10.45
CA PHE A 113 -15.69 -8.83 -10.43
C PHE A 113 -15.62 -9.30 -8.99
N SER A 114 -15.82 -10.59 -8.78
CA SER A 114 -15.75 -11.19 -7.45
C SER A 114 -14.88 -12.44 -7.44
N PHE A 115 -14.40 -12.81 -6.26
CA PHE A 115 -13.76 -14.09 -6.04
C PHE A 115 -13.92 -14.55 -4.59
N THR A 116 -13.84 -15.86 -4.36
CA THR A 116 -13.86 -16.46 -3.03
C THR A 116 -12.48 -16.99 -2.67
N THR A 117 -11.98 -16.58 -1.51
CA THR A 117 -10.68 -17.02 -1.01
C THR A 117 -10.71 -18.48 -0.55
N LYS A 118 -9.55 -19.13 -0.53
CA LYS A 118 -9.38 -20.48 0.00
C LYS A 118 -9.74 -20.53 1.50
N PRO A 119 -10.18 -21.70 2.02
CA PRO A 119 -10.61 -21.84 3.41
C PRO A 119 -9.48 -21.76 4.45
N THR A 120 -8.21 -21.83 4.03
CA THR A 120 -7.07 -21.81 4.95
C THR A 120 -5.87 -21.14 4.31
N GLN A 121 -5.20 -20.25 5.04
CA GLN A 121 -3.88 -19.76 4.64
C GLN A 121 -2.91 -20.95 4.69
N THR A 122 -2.03 -21.09 3.70
CA THR A 122 -0.98 -22.11 3.81
C THR A 122 -0.06 -21.69 4.96
N ASP A 123 0.30 -22.63 5.83
CA ASP A 123 1.16 -22.38 7.00
C ASP A 123 2.38 -21.52 6.66
N GLN A 124 3.00 -21.79 5.51
CA GLN A 124 4.17 -21.04 5.06
C GLN A 124 3.93 -19.53 4.90
N ILE A 125 2.78 -19.09 4.38
CA ILE A 125 2.50 -17.66 4.19
C ILE A 125 2.29 -16.98 5.54
N ILE A 126 1.60 -17.65 6.48
CA ILE A 126 1.44 -17.14 7.85
C ILE A 126 2.82 -17.04 8.50
N LEU A 127 3.64 -18.09 8.38
CA LEU A 127 4.99 -18.14 8.95
C LEU A 127 5.87 -17.03 8.37
N ASP A 128 5.85 -16.80 7.06
CA ASP A 128 6.64 -15.75 6.41
C ASP A 128 6.21 -14.36 6.88
N GLN A 129 4.91 -14.11 7.05
CA GLN A 129 4.42 -12.85 7.58
C GLN A 129 4.79 -12.65 9.05
N ILE A 130 4.65 -13.70 9.88
CA ILE A 130 5.08 -13.67 11.28
C ILE A 130 6.58 -13.39 11.34
N HIS A 131 7.39 -14.04 10.51
CA HIS A 131 8.83 -13.79 10.46
C HIS A 131 9.16 -12.36 10.01
N ALA A 132 8.43 -11.82 9.03
CA ALA A 132 8.62 -10.44 8.59
C ALA A 132 8.26 -9.43 9.69
N GLU A 133 7.12 -9.62 10.35
CA GLU A 133 6.67 -8.77 11.45
C GLU A 133 7.60 -8.87 12.66
N LEU A 134 8.05 -10.07 13.01
CA LEU A 134 9.04 -10.28 14.08
C LEU A 134 10.37 -9.63 13.75
N LYS A 135 10.84 -9.73 12.49
CA LYS A 135 12.08 -9.09 12.06
C LYS A 135 12.00 -7.57 12.11
N ASP A 136 10.84 -7.00 11.77
CA ASP A 136 10.59 -5.56 11.80
C ASP A 136 10.47 -5.03 13.24
N LYS A 137 9.61 -5.66 14.05
CA LYS A 137 9.26 -5.18 15.40
C LYS A 137 10.25 -5.64 16.48
N TYR A 138 10.92 -6.77 16.27
CA TYR A 138 11.81 -7.41 17.21
C TYR A 138 13.11 -7.88 16.52
N PRO A 139 13.86 -6.99 15.86
CA PRO A 139 15.02 -7.35 15.05
C PRO A 139 16.13 -8.07 15.84
N LEU A 140 16.15 -7.93 17.18
CA LEU A 140 17.10 -8.60 18.08
C LEU A 140 16.48 -9.78 18.84
N ALA A 141 15.31 -10.29 18.43
CA ALA A 141 14.62 -11.38 19.12
C ALA A 141 15.52 -12.62 19.30
N ASN A 142 16.32 -12.97 18.28
CA ASN A 142 17.26 -14.10 18.35
C ASN A 142 18.54 -13.80 19.14
N LYS A 143 18.74 -12.57 19.62
CA LYS A 143 19.86 -12.14 20.47
C LYS A 143 19.42 -11.76 21.88
N THR A 144 18.13 -11.81 22.17
CA THR A 144 17.56 -11.54 23.49
C THR A 144 17.07 -12.83 24.14
N PRO A 145 17.21 -13.00 25.48
CA PRO A 145 17.80 -12.05 26.41
C PRO A 145 19.31 -11.88 26.24
N TYR A 146 19.78 -10.63 26.24
CA TYR A 146 21.21 -10.32 26.28
C TYR A 146 21.60 -10.06 27.73
N THR A 147 22.53 -10.86 28.26
CA THR A 147 22.88 -10.81 29.69
C THR A 147 24.37 -10.62 29.87
N THR A 148 24.74 -9.66 30.71
CA THR A 148 26.12 -9.39 31.14
C THR A 148 26.20 -9.57 32.67
N PRO A 149 27.40 -9.48 33.28
CA PRO A 149 27.53 -9.39 34.72
C PRO A 149 26.79 -8.20 35.34
N GLU A 150 26.51 -7.14 34.56
CA GLU A 150 26.00 -5.85 35.03
C GLU A 150 24.50 -5.66 34.79
N TYR A 151 23.95 -6.24 33.71
CA TYR A 151 22.55 -6.05 33.35
C TYR A 151 21.99 -7.19 32.51
N ARG A 152 20.68 -7.16 32.32
CA ARG A 152 19.94 -8.03 31.40
C ARG A 152 19.03 -7.19 30.53
N VAL A 153 18.98 -7.50 29.24
CA VAL A 153 18.14 -6.82 28.24
C VAL A 153 17.16 -7.80 27.63
N ILE A 154 15.88 -7.40 27.58
CA ILE A 154 14.80 -8.12 26.90
C ILE A 154 13.91 -7.14 26.14
N TYR A 155 13.09 -7.64 25.22
CA TYR A 155 11.97 -6.88 24.71
C TYR A 155 10.83 -6.84 25.73
N SER A 156 10.30 -5.65 25.99
CA SER A 156 9.04 -5.46 26.72
C SER A 156 7.89 -5.03 25.80
N ALA A 157 8.20 -4.46 24.63
CA ALA A 157 7.27 -4.08 23.57
C ALA A 157 8.01 -4.00 22.21
N PRO A 158 7.30 -3.84 21.06
CA PRO A 158 7.94 -3.61 19.75
C PRO A 158 8.99 -2.49 19.81
N LEU A 159 10.21 -2.79 19.36
CA LEU A 159 11.35 -1.87 19.39
C LEU A 159 11.69 -1.28 20.78
N THR A 160 11.14 -1.82 21.87
CA THR A 160 11.41 -1.36 23.24
C THR A 160 12.23 -2.40 23.99
N LEU A 161 13.46 -2.04 24.33
CA LEU A 161 14.39 -2.83 25.13
C LEU A 161 14.26 -2.43 26.60
N GLU A 162 13.79 -3.36 27.42
CA GLU A 162 13.80 -3.26 28.87
C GLU A 162 15.14 -3.76 29.42
N ILE A 163 15.71 -2.97 30.32
CA ILE A 163 17.04 -3.12 30.88
C ILE A 163 16.87 -3.30 32.39
N THR A 164 17.19 -4.48 32.89
CA THR A 164 17.25 -4.74 34.33
C THR A 164 18.70 -4.62 34.78
N LEU A 165 18.99 -3.62 35.62
CA LEU A 165 20.33 -3.46 36.20
C LEU A 165 20.51 -4.42 37.38
N LYS A 166 21.71 -4.98 37.50
CA LYS A 166 22.11 -5.73 38.69
C LYS A 166 22.64 -4.74 39.74
N THR A 167 22.34 -5.01 41.00
CA THR A 167 22.58 -4.08 42.12
C THR A 167 24.04 -3.63 42.18
N GLY A 168 24.25 -2.30 42.17
CA GLY A 168 25.57 -1.68 42.28
C GLY A 168 26.48 -1.84 41.06
N ALA A 169 25.99 -2.40 39.95
CA ALA A 169 26.84 -2.80 38.84
C ALA A 169 27.16 -1.67 37.85
N LEU A 170 26.21 -0.77 37.58
CA LEU A 170 26.42 0.29 36.59
C LEU A 170 25.38 1.43 36.76
N ALA A 171 25.76 2.66 36.41
CA ALA A 171 24.81 3.76 36.30
C ALA A 171 23.87 3.56 35.08
N PRO A 172 22.59 3.97 35.15
CA PRO A 172 21.62 3.79 34.05
C PRO A 172 22.11 4.31 32.69
N ASP A 173 22.67 5.51 32.63
CA ASP A 173 23.12 6.12 31.37
C ASP A 173 24.29 5.37 30.72
N ALA A 174 25.18 4.82 31.56
CA ALA A 174 26.28 3.99 31.09
C ALA A 174 25.77 2.66 30.53
N ALA A 175 24.75 2.06 31.17
CA ALA A 175 24.11 0.84 30.67
C ALA A 175 23.45 1.10 29.31
N ILE A 176 22.67 2.18 29.18
CA ILE A 176 22.04 2.56 27.92
C ILE A 176 23.09 2.76 26.83
N SER A 177 24.20 3.46 27.12
CA SER A 177 25.29 3.68 26.15
C SER A 177 25.91 2.38 25.66
N GLN A 178 26.17 1.42 26.57
CA GLN A 178 26.68 0.11 26.19
C GLN A 178 25.69 -0.69 25.34
N ILE A 179 24.40 -0.61 25.65
CA ILE A 179 23.35 -1.35 24.94
C ILE A 179 23.13 -0.74 23.55
N GLN A 180 23.14 0.59 23.42
CA GLN A 180 23.11 1.26 22.12
C GLN A 180 24.29 0.83 21.23
N LEU A 181 25.49 0.71 21.81
CA LEU A 181 26.64 0.18 21.09
C LEU A 181 26.41 -1.29 20.67
N TRP A 182 25.84 -2.12 21.54
CA TRP A 182 25.47 -3.49 21.20
C TRP A 182 24.43 -3.57 20.07
N VAL A 183 23.39 -2.73 20.08
CA VAL A 183 22.40 -2.61 18.99
C VAL A 183 23.11 -2.25 17.68
N LYS A 184 23.99 -1.25 17.71
CA LYS A 184 24.81 -0.83 16.56
C LYS A 184 25.69 -1.95 16.02
N ASN A 185 26.33 -2.71 16.91
CA ASN A 185 27.19 -3.84 16.52
C ASN A 185 26.41 -5.01 15.90
N ASN A 186 25.10 -5.09 16.13
CA ASN A 186 24.21 -6.02 15.45
C ASN A 186 23.62 -5.45 14.14
N GLY A 187 24.15 -4.31 13.66
CA GLY A 187 23.78 -3.73 12.37
C GLY A 187 22.49 -2.93 12.37
N LEU A 188 21.99 -2.54 13.54
CA LEU A 188 20.77 -1.75 13.68
C LEU A 188 21.11 -0.32 14.11
N ASP A 189 20.25 0.63 13.75
CA ASP A 189 20.37 2.00 14.24
C ASP A 189 19.85 2.09 15.69
N PRO A 190 20.67 2.46 16.68
CA PRO A 190 20.25 2.53 18.08
C PRO A 190 19.10 3.51 18.34
N SER A 191 18.88 4.51 17.47
CA SER A 191 17.78 5.46 17.58
C SER A 191 16.41 4.86 17.24
N THR A 192 16.38 3.70 16.59
CA THR A 192 15.13 2.99 16.26
C THR A 192 14.52 2.28 17.47
N HIS A 193 15.27 2.15 18.57
CA HIS A 193 14.82 1.48 19.80
C HIS A 193 14.56 2.46 20.93
N GLN A 194 13.58 2.13 21.77
CA GLN A 194 13.39 2.74 23.08
C GLN A 194 14.11 1.93 24.15
N TYR A 195 14.72 2.60 25.14
CA TYR A 195 15.47 1.97 26.22
C TYR A 195 14.80 2.29 27.56
N LEU A 196 14.30 1.26 28.23
CA LEU A 196 13.59 1.38 29.51
C LEU A 196 14.40 0.71 30.62
N VAL A 197 14.93 1.49 31.55
CA VAL A 197 15.65 0.95 32.71
C VAL A 197 14.66 0.65 33.85
N LYS A 198 14.76 -0.55 34.42
CA LYS A 198 14.05 -0.98 35.63
C LYS A 198 15.03 -1.28 36.77
#